data_AF-A0AAW1R2Y0-F1
#
_entry.id   AF-A0AAW1R2Y0-F1
#
_cell.length_a   1.000
_cell.length_b   1.000
_cell.length_c   1.000
_cell.angle_alpha   90.00
_cell.angle_beta   90.00
_cell.angle_gamma   90.00
#
_symmetry.space_group_name_H-M   'P 1'
#
loop_
_entity.id
_entity.type
_entity.pdbx_description
1 polymer ?
#
loop_
_entity_poly.entity_id
_entity_poly.type
_entity_poly.pdbx_seq_one_letter_code
_entity_poly.pdbx_strand_id
1 'polypeptide(L)'
;MADAEDYVGGDAEFDEPEQEIDDEEVLEGQETQEPAEGETGEAEQAPRENTGPRMTTRYLTKYEKARVLGTRALQISMNAPVMVELSGETDPLQIAEKELREKKIPFTIRRFLPDGSYEDWSIAELEIQER
;
A
#
# COMPACT_ATOMS: atom_id res chain seq x y z
N MET A 1 -21.72 -34.13 58.12
CA MET A 1 -21.84 -32.70 58.43
C MET A 1 -21.00 -31.97 57.38
N ALA A 2 -21.64 -31.09 56.59
CA ALA A 2 -21.14 -30.31 55.44
C ALA A 2 -20.75 -31.16 54.19
N ASP A 3 -21.46 -31.17 53.04
CA ASP A 3 -22.00 -30.08 52.17
C ASP A 3 -20.85 -29.40 51.40
N ALA A 4 -20.58 -29.82 50.16
CA ALA A 4 -21.04 -29.23 48.89
C ALA A 4 -20.13 -28.08 48.41
N GLU A 5 -19.39 -28.30 47.32
CA GLU A 5 -18.90 -27.20 46.48
C GLU A 5 -19.23 -27.53 45.02
N ASP A 6 -20.42 -27.05 44.66
CA ASP A 6 -21.01 -26.95 43.34
C ASP A 6 -20.27 -25.83 42.57
N TYR A 7 -19.53 -26.20 41.51
CA TYR A 7 -18.91 -25.21 40.62
C TYR A 7 -19.97 -24.79 39.60
N VAL A 8 -20.75 -23.79 39.98
CA VAL A 8 -21.81 -23.18 39.16
C VAL A 8 -21.21 -22.69 37.84
N GLY A 9 -21.73 -23.24 36.74
CA GLY A 9 -21.53 -22.72 35.39
C GLY A 9 -22.03 -21.28 35.32
N GLY A 10 -21.13 -20.36 34.99
CA GLY A 10 -21.48 -18.98 34.73
C GLY A 10 -22.01 -18.86 33.31
N ASP A 11 -23.32 -19.00 33.14
CA ASP A 11 -24.06 -18.59 31.95
C ASP A 11 -24.03 -17.05 31.88
N ALA A 12 -23.04 -16.49 31.19
CA ALA A 12 -23.06 -15.07 30.87
C ALA A 12 -24.01 -14.86 29.69
N GLU A 13 -25.27 -14.56 29.98
CA GLU A 13 -26.23 -14.05 28.99
C GLU A 13 -25.71 -12.72 28.44
N PHE A 14 -25.17 -12.77 27.22
CA PHE A 14 -24.78 -11.59 26.45
C PHE A 14 -26.02 -11.11 25.69
N ASP A 15 -26.67 -10.08 26.23
CA ASP A 15 -27.81 -9.39 25.62
C ASP A 15 -27.29 -8.59 24.40
N GLU A 16 -27.48 -9.11 23.19
CA GLU A 16 -27.16 -8.40 21.95
C GLU A 16 -28.30 -7.42 21.61
N PRO A 17 -28.05 -6.11 21.51
CA PRO A 17 -29.08 -5.19 21.03
C PRO A 17 -29.26 -5.37 19.52
N GLU A 18 -30.46 -5.79 19.11
CA GLU A 18 -30.92 -5.77 17.72
C GLU A 18 -30.97 -4.31 17.23
N GLN A 19 -30.08 -3.94 16.30
CA GLN A 19 -30.17 -2.64 15.61
C GLN A 19 -31.06 -2.80 14.38
N GLU A 20 -32.27 -2.25 14.46
CA GLU A 20 -33.13 -2.02 13.30
C GLU A 20 -32.46 -0.97 12.39
N ILE A 21 -32.14 -1.35 11.15
CA ILE A 21 -31.63 -0.42 10.14
C ILE A 21 -32.86 0.22 9.48
N ASP A 22 -33.08 1.50 9.75
CA ASP A 22 -34.15 2.29 9.13
C ASP A 22 -33.70 2.70 7.71
N ASP A 23 -34.39 2.17 6.69
CA ASP A 23 -34.07 2.29 5.25
C ASP A 23 -34.42 3.67 4.63
N GLU A 24 -34.26 4.78 5.36
CA GLU A 24 -34.47 6.14 4.83
C GLU A 24 -33.40 7.13 5.28
N GLU A 25 -32.24 7.12 4.60
CA GLU A 25 -31.47 8.36 4.43
C GLU A 25 -31.40 8.75 2.94
N VAL A 26 -32.19 9.77 2.64
CA VAL A 26 -32.31 10.48 1.38
C VAL A 26 -30.97 11.15 1.06
N LEU A 27 -30.37 10.81 -0.08
CA LEU A 27 -29.24 11.53 -0.68
C LEU A 27 -29.67 12.94 -1.12
N GLU A 28 -29.65 13.89 -0.19
CA GLU A 28 -29.69 15.33 -0.48
C GLU A 28 -28.45 16.02 0.09
N GLY A 29 -27.58 16.52 -0.80
CA GLY A 29 -26.48 17.39 -0.40
C GLY A 29 -25.19 17.25 -1.22
N GLN A 30 -25.24 17.44 -2.54
CA GLN A 30 -24.04 17.84 -3.28
C GLN A 30 -23.72 19.30 -2.93
N GLU A 31 -23.05 19.54 -1.81
CA GLU A 31 -22.32 20.78 -1.60
C GLU A 31 -21.02 20.71 -2.41
N THR A 32 -21.02 21.42 -3.54
CA THR A 32 -19.79 21.67 -4.29
C THR A 32 -18.97 22.66 -3.48
N GLN A 33 -17.98 22.18 -2.74
CA GLN A 33 -17.03 23.06 -2.07
C GLN A 33 -16.21 23.80 -3.13
N GLU A 34 -16.49 25.09 -3.31
CA GLU A 34 -15.56 25.98 -3.99
C GLU A 34 -14.26 26.06 -3.16
N PRO A 35 -13.07 25.92 -3.77
CA PRO A 35 -11.83 26.02 -3.02
C PRO A 35 -11.65 27.47 -2.55
N ALA A 36 -11.55 27.65 -1.24
CA ALA A 36 -11.21 28.91 -0.62
C ALA A 36 -9.82 29.37 -1.08
N GLU A 37 -9.75 30.56 -1.69
CA GLU A 37 -8.51 31.25 -2.01
C GLU A 37 -7.86 31.74 -0.71
N GLY A 38 -6.90 30.96 -0.20
CA GLY A 38 -6.02 31.36 0.91
C GLY A 38 -4.75 32.02 0.39
N GLU A 39 -4.54 33.28 0.74
CA GLU A 39 -3.35 34.06 0.38
C GLU A 39 -2.09 33.62 1.16
N THR A 40 -1.13 33.08 0.40
CA THR A 40 0.34 33.09 0.53
C THR A 40 1.01 32.84 1.89
N GLY A 41 1.62 31.66 2.01
CA GLY A 41 2.76 31.38 2.91
C GLY A 41 3.69 30.37 2.24
N GLU A 42 4.81 30.87 1.70
CA GLU A 42 5.90 30.17 1.00
C GLU A 42 5.46 29.30 -0.19
N ALA A 43 5.84 29.70 -1.41
CA ALA A 43 5.76 28.81 -2.55
C ALA A 43 6.60 27.56 -2.24
N GLU A 44 5.97 26.46 -1.79
CA GLU A 44 6.56 25.13 -1.85
C GLU A 44 6.97 24.93 -3.30
N GLN A 45 8.26 25.14 -3.57
CA GLN A 45 8.81 24.95 -4.89
C GLN A 45 8.51 23.50 -5.25
N ALA A 46 7.67 23.29 -6.27
CA ALA A 46 7.31 21.95 -6.72
C ALA A 46 8.58 21.08 -6.81
N PRO A 47 8.55 19.83 -6.30
CA PRO A 47 9.73 18.97 -6.31
C PRO A 47 10.36 18.95 -7.70
N ARG A 48 11.65 19.27 -7.77
CA ARG A 48 12.38 19.35 -9.04
C ARG A 48 13.15 18.05 -9.26
N GLU A 49 13.15 17.55 -10.48
CA GLU A 49 14.03 16.43 -10.84
C GLU A 49 15.49 16.87 -10.72
N ASN A 50 16.33 16.04 -10.08
CA ASN A 50 17.75 16.29 -10.01
C ASN A 50 18.37 16.06 -11.40
N THR A 51 18.70 17.14 -12.10
CA THR A 51 19.36 17.10 -13.43
C THR A 51 20.86 16.77 -13.34
N GLY A 52 21.43 16.71 -12.13
CA GLY A 52 22.81 16.33 -11.88
C GLY A 52 23.07 14.82 -11.96
N PRO A 53 24.31 14.37 -11.68
CA PRO A 53 24.59 12.94 -11.56
C PRO A 53 23.77 12.35 -10.39
N ARG A 54 23.11 11.22 -10.62
CA ARG A 54 22.37 10.51 -9.57
C ARG A 54 23.32 10.13 -8.43
N MET A 55 22.96 10.51 -7.21
CA MET A 55 23.77 10.32 -6.01
C MET A 55 23.29 9.13 -5.18
N THR A 56 22.02 8.74 -5.30
CA THR A 56 21.49 7.63 -4.49
C THR A 56 22.02 6.26 -4.94
N THR A 57 21.90 5.27 -4.05
CA THR A 57 22.46 3.93 -4.23
C THR A 57 21.89 3.19 -5.44
N ARG A 58 22.69 2.42 -6.17
CA ARG A 58 22.18 1.57 -7.28
C ARG A 58 21.45 0.31 -6.81
N TYR A 59 21.44 0.07 -5.50
CA TYR A 59 20.76 -1.08 -4.90
C TYR A 59 19.29 -0.76 -4.60
N LEU A 60 18.43 -1.74 -4.84
CA LEU A 60 17.05 -1.73 -4.38
C LEU A 60 17.05 -1.94 -2.87
N THR A 61 16.54 -0.96 -2.12
CA THR A 61 16.47 -1.08 -0.66
C THR A 61 15.42 -2.11 -0.25
N LYS A 62 15.56 -2.70 0.94
CA LYS A 62 14.55 -3.63 1.48
C LYS A 62 13.15 -3.04 1.58
N TYR A 63 13.05 -1.73 1.82
CA TYR A 63 11.79 -1.00 1.93
C TYR A 63 11.11 -0.83 0.56
N GLU A 64 11.90 -0.45 -0.44
CA GLU A 64 11.44 -0.35 -1.82
C GLU A 64 11.03 -1.72 -2.35
N LYS A 65 11.83 -2.76 -2.12
CA LYS A 65 11.50 -4.15 -2.49
C LYS A 65 10.16 -4.59 -1.92
N ALA A 66 9.96 -4.39 -0.62
CA ALA A 66 8.69 -4.75 0.03
C ALA A 66 7.50 -3.99 -0.56
N ARG A 67 7.64 -2.69 -0.81
CA ARG A 67 6.59 -1.86 -1.42
C ARG A 67 6.27 -2.29 -2.85
N VAL A 68 7.29 -2.52 -3.66
CA VAL A 68 7.16 -2.95 -5.06
C VAL A 68 6.44 -4.29 -5.15
N LEU A 69 6.87 -5.28 -4.34
CA LEU A 69 6.22 -6.59 -4.29
C LEU A 69 4.77 -6.49 -3.81
N GLY A 70 4.49 -5.74 -2.74
CA GLY A 70 3.14 -5.57 -2.23
C GLY A 70 2.20 -4.90 -3.22
N THR A 71 2.61 -3.76 -3.81
CA THR A 71 1.81 -3.06 -4.81
C THR A 71 1.61 -3.91 -6.06
N ARG A 72 2.64 -4.63 -6.51
CA ARG A 72 2.51 -5.47 -7.70
C ARG A 72 1.63 -6.70 -7.47
N ALA A 73 1.77 -7.36 -6.32
CA ALA A 73 0.90 -8.47 -5.92
C ALA A 73 -0.57 -8.02 -5.85
N LEU A 74 -0.85 -6.82 -5.31
CA LEU A 74 -2.19 -6.25 -5.30
C LEU A 74 -2.73 -6.05 -6.72
N GLN A 75 -1.93 -5.47 -7.63
CA GLN A 75 -2.35 -5.32 -9.04
C GLN A 75 -2.69 -6.68 -9.68
N ILE A 76 -1.86 -7.71 -9.45
CA ILE A 76 -2.10 -9.06 -9.98
C ILE A 76 -3.39 -9.65 -9.40
N SER A 77 -3.66 -9.46 -8.10
CA SER A 77 -4.92 -9.89 -7.49
C SER A 77 -6.15 -9.20 -8.08
N MET A 78 -5.98 -7.96 -8.57
CA MET A 78 -7.00 -7.20 -9.31
C MET A 78 -6.99 -7.53 -10.81
N ASN A 79 -6.50 -8.71 -11.18
CA ASN A 79 -6.41 -9.21 -12.55
C ASN A 79 -5.61 -8.32 -13.52
N ALA A 80 -4.64 -7.54 -13.02
CA ALA A 80 -3.75 -6.79 -13.89
C ALA A 80 -2.90 -7.75 -14.76
N PRO A 81 -2.49 -7.33 -15.98
CA PRO A 81 -1.67 -8.16 -16.86
C PRO A 81 -0.32 -8.52 -16.23
N VAL A 82 0.03 -9.80 -16.28
CA VAL A 82 1.31 -10.36 -15.82
C VAL A 82 2.33 -10.31 -16.97
N MET A 83 3.56 -9.90 -16.66
CA MET A 83 4.66 -9.68 -17.61
C MET A 83 5.59 -10.89 -17.78
N VAL A 84 5.41 -11.94 -16.98
CA VAL A 84 6.16 -13.20 -17.02
C VAL A 84 5.26 -14.36 -17.37
N GLU A 85 5.86 -15.44 -17.88
CA GLU A 85 5.15 -16.68 -18.11
C GLU A 85 4.86 -17.39 -16.78
N LEU A 86 3.62 -17.81 -16.57
CA LEU A 86 3.21 -18.56 -15.40
C LEU A 86 3.52 -20.05 -15.61
N SER A 87 4.25 -20.65 -14.67
CA SER A 87 4.67 -22.04 -14.63
C SER A 87 3.92 -22.83 -13.55
N GLY A 88 2.69 -22.41 -13.23
CA GLY A 88 1.85 -23.00 -12.19
C GLY A 88 1.76 -22.16 -10.90
N GLU A 89 2.36 -20.96 -10.86
CA GLU A 89 2.18 -20.03 -9.76
C GLU A 89 0.76 -19.45 -9.79
N THR A 90 0.03 -19.60 -8.67
CA THR A 90 -1.32 -19.06 -8.49
C THR A 90 -1.35 -17.90 -7.48
N ASP A 91 -0.37 -17.86 -6.58
CA ASP A 91 -0.27 -16.82 -5.56
C ASP A 91 0.26 -15.50 -6.17
N PRO A 92 -0.45 -14.36 -6.00
CA PRO A 92 -0.04 -13.08 -6.56
C PRO A 92 1.34 -12.61 -6.08
N LEU A 93 1.73 -12.93 -4.84
CA LEU A 93 3.03 -12.57 -4.31
C LEU A 93 4.15 -13.37 -5.00
N GLN A 94 3.97 -14.69 -5.17
CA GLN A 94 4.92 -15.51 -5.94
C GLN A 94 5.09 -15.02 -7.38
N ILE A 95 4.00 -14.62 -8.04
CA ILE A 95 4.05 -14.06 -9.39
C ILE A 95 4.83 -12.73 -9.40
N ALA A 96 4.56 -11.82 -8.45
CA ALA A 96 5.29 -10.56 -8.32
C ALA A 96 6.79 -10.77 -8.02
N GLU A 97 7.14 -11.77 -7.21
CA GLU A 97 8.53 -12.14 -6.94
C GLU A 97 9.24 -12.65 -8.20
N LYS A 98 8.55 -13.44 -9.04
CA LYS A 98 9.06 -13.90 -10.33
C LYS A 98 9.29 -12.73 -11.29
N GLU A 99 8.34 -11.80 -11.39
CA GLU A 99 8.49 -10.59 -12.20
C GLU A 99 9.64 -9.70 -11.72
N LEU A 100 9.84 -9.57 -10.40
CA LEU A 100 10.94 -8.80 -9.84
C LEU A 100 12.29 -9.45 -10.18
N ARG A 101 12.39 -10.78 -10.06
CA ARG A 101 13.61 -11.54 -10.41
C ARG A 101 13.97 -11.40 -11.89
N GLU A 102 12.97 -11.41 -12.76
CA GLU A 102 13.15 -11.19 -14.20
C GLU A 102 13.26 -9.71 -14.60
N LYS A 103 13.21 -8.77 -13.64
CA LYS A 103 13.27 -7.32 -13.86
C LYS A 103 12.19 -6.78 -14.83
N LYS A 104 11.00 -7.38 -14.80
CA LYS A 104 9.87 -7.03 -15.69
C LYS A 104 8.77 -6.20 -15.04
N ILE A 105 8.91 -5.82 -13.76
CA ILE A 105 7.93 -4.96 -13.10
C ILE A 105 8.01 -3.55 -13.71
N PRO A 106 6.90 -3.01 -14.26
CA PRO A 106 6.89 -1.72 -14.97
C PRO A 106 6.76 -0.52 -13.99
N PHE A 107 7.59 -0.49 -12.94
CA PHE A 107 7.58 0.60 -11.95
C PHE A 107 8.87 1.43 -12.01
N THR A 108 8.72 2.69 -11.61
CA THR A 108 9.81 3.63 -11.35
C THR A 108 9.69 4.09 -9.90
N ILE A 109 10.79 4.03 -9.16
CA ILE A 109 10.90 4.55 -7.80
C ILE A 109 11.38 5.99 -7.87
N ARG A 110 10.61 6.90 -7.28
CA ARG A 110 11.02 8.27 -7.02
C ARG A 110 11.67 8.38 -5.64
N ARG A 111 12.95 8.75 -5.59
CA ARG A 111 13.70 8.99 -4.35
C ARG A 111 13.85 10.47 -4.11
N PHE A 112 13.24 10.98 -3.04
CA PHE A 112 13.37 12.37 -2.64
C PHE A 112 14.66 12.58 -1.86
N LEU A 113 15.37 13.67 -2.18
CA LEU A 113 16.55 14.14 -1.49
C LEU A 113 16.15 15.16 -0.40
N PRO A 114 17.02 15.41 0.60
CA PRO A 114 16.73 16.36 1.67
C PRO A 114 16.52 17.81 1.20
N ASP A 115 17.00 18.16 0.01
CA ASP A 115 16.83 19.48 -0.60
C ASP A 115 15.48 19.63 -1.34
N GLY A 116 14.63 18.59 -1.30
CA GLY A 116 13.32 18.56 -1.96
C GLY A 116 13.37 18.16 -3.44
N SER A 117 14.56 17.95 -4.02
CA SER A 117 14.70 17.37 -5.35
C SER A 117 14.47 15.85 -5.33
N TYR A 118 14.34 15.23 -6.50
CA TYR A 118 14.18 13.77 -6.59
C TYR A 118 14.95 13.11 -7.73
N GLU A 119 15.17 11.81 -7.58
CA GLU A 119 15.75 10.94 -8.60
C GLU A 119 14.76 9.81 -8.93
N ASP A 120 14.45 9.64 -10.21
CA ASP A 120 13.63 8.54 -10.71
C ASP A 120 14.51 7.37 -11.15
N TRP A 121 14.27 6.20 -10.55
CA TRP A 121 14.99 4.94 -10.79
C TRP A 121 14.04 3.86 -11.28
N SER A 122 14.27 3.31 -12.46
CA SER A 122 13.51 2.15 -12.91
C SER A 122 13.87 0.91 -12.08
N ILE A 123 12.88 0.07 -11.76
CA ILE A 123 13.16 -1.21 -11.07
C ILE A 123 14.13 -2.08 -11.87
N ALA A 124 14.06 -2.04 -13.20
CA ALA A 124 14.90 -2.87 -14.06
C ALA A 124 16.40 -2.52 -13.96
N GLU A 125 16.74 -1.26 -13.69
CA GLU A 125 18.15 -0.84 -13.57
C GLU A 125 18.75 -1.09 -12.18
N LEU A 126 17.91 -1.25 -11.15
CA LEU A 126 18.39 -1.46 -9.77
C LEU A 126 18.96 -2.87 -9.55
N GLU A 127 19.96 -2.96 -8.68
CA GLU A 127 20.56 -4.21 -8.23
C GLU A 127 19.83 -4.74 -7.00
N ILE A 128 19.42 -6.00 -7.03
CA ILE A 128 18.73 -6.65 -5.90
C ILE A 128 19.77 -7.40 -5.09
N GLN A 129 19.91 -7.07 -3.80
CA GLN A 129 20.73 -7.85 -2.88
C GLN A 129 19.92 -9.07 -2.41
N GLU A 130 20.34 -10.26 -2.84
CA GLU A 130 19.94 -11.50 -2.18
C GLU A 130 20.83 -11.66 -0.94
N ARG A 131 20.21 -11.67 0.25
CA ARG A 131 20.90 -11.99 1.51
C ARG A 131 20.82 -13.47 1.79
#